data_AF-A0A832K5F8-F1
#
_entry.id   AF-A0A832K5F8-F1
#
_cell.length_a   1.000
_cell.length_b   1.000
_cell.length_c   1.000
_cell.angle_alpha   90.00
_cell.angle_beta   90.00
_cell.angle_gamma   90.00
#
_symmetry.space_group_name_H-M   'P 1'
#
loop_
_entity.id
_entity.type
_entity.pdbx_description
1 polymer ?
#
loop_
_entity_poly.entity_id
_entity_poly.type
_entity_poly.pdbx_seq_one_letter_code
_entity_poly.pdbx_strand_id
1 'polypeptide(L)' 'NVPYYEETAGEKLTLLESLHAYTQGSAQLLRSESEIGTLEQGKLADFIILGKDPLSVAEKELRELRITETYVGGERVYP' A
#
# COMPACT_ATOMS: atom_id res chain seq x y z
N ASN A 1 18.29 -4.43 29.64
CA ASN A 1 17.44 -3.75 28.64
C ASN A 1 17.83 -4.24 27.27
N VAL A 2 17.37 -5.43 26.90
CA VAL A 2 17.35 -5.84 25.50
C VAL A 2 16.32 -4.92 24.82
N PRO A 3 16.67 -4.22 23.72
CA PRO A 3 15.72 -3.34 23.07
C PRO A 3 14.60 -4.20 22.47
N TYR A 4 13.37 -3.98 22.96
CA TYR A 4 12.15 -4.77 22.69
C TYR A 4 11.91 -5.14 21.21
N TYR A 5 12.48 -4.39 20.26
CA TYR A 5 12.37 -4.66 18.83
C TYR A 5 13.11 -5.93 18.37
N GLU A 6 14.18 -6.34 19.06
CA GLU A 6 14.94 -7.55 18.69
C GLU A 6 14.14 -8.82 18.97
N GLU A 7 13.36 -8.83 20.05
CA GLU A 7 12.53 -9.97 20.46
C GLU A 7 11.27 -10.13 19.58
N THR A 8 10.78 -9.03 18.99
CA THR A 8 9.60 -9.01 18.12
C THR A 8 9.92 -8.72 16.66
N ALA A 9 11.18 -8.88 16.23
CA ALA A 9 11.60 -8.59 14.86
C ALA A 9 10.81 -9.36 13.77
N GLY A 10 10.20 -10.49 14.14
CA GLY A 10 9.31 -11.30 13.30
C GLY A 10 7.82 -10.95 13.38
N GLU A 11 7.39 -10.12 14.33
CA GLU A 11 5.99 -9.67 14.47
C GLU A 11 5.67 -8.54 13.49
N LYS A 12 5.87 -8.83 12.20
CA LYS A 12 5.63 -7.90 11.11
C LYS A 12 5.02 -8.62 9.92
N LEU A 13 4.29 -7.86 9.13
CA LEU A 13 3.93 -8.29 7.80
C LEU A 13 5.11 -8.06 6.84
N THR A 14 5.22 -8.91 5.84
CA THR A 14 5.99 -8.58 4.65
C THR A 14 5.37 -7.38 3.92
N LEU A 15 6.15 -6.73 3.05
CA LEU A 15 5.65 -5.62 2.26
C LEU A 15 4.49 -6.03 1.33
N LEU A 16 4.55 -7.22 0.72
CA LEU A 16 3.47 -7.72 -0.14
C LEU A 16 2.20 -8.04 0.65
N GLU A 17 2.31 -8.64 1.84
CA GLU A 17 1.16 -8.85 2.72
C GLU A 17 0.54 -7.52 3.15
N SER A 18 1.37 -6.52 3.43
CA SER A 18 0.91 -5.16 3.78
C SER A 18 0.17 -4.51 2.60
N LEU A 19 0.74 -4.56 1.39
CA LEU A 19 0.11 -4.03 0.18
C LEU A 19 -1.24 -4.72 -0.07
N HIS A 20 -1.30 -6.04 0.03
CA HIS A 20 -2.55 -6.79 -0.11
C HIS A 20 -3.58 -6.36 0.96
N ALA A 21 -3.18 -6.31 2.24
CA ALA A 21 -4.06 -5.95 3.34
C ALA A 21 -4.68 -4.56 3.16
N TYR A 22 -3.91 -3.57 2.70
CA TYR A 22 -4.36 -2.18 2.51
C TYR A 22 -4.96 -1.88 1.13
N THR A 23 -5.08 -2.88 0.25
CA THR A 23 -5.69 -2.71 -1.08
C THR A 23 -6.79 -3.76 -1.29
N GLN A 24 -6.50 -4.82 -2.04
CA GLN A 24 -7.43 -5.89 -2.37
C GLN A 24 -8.06 -6.55 -1.13
N GLY A 25 -7.28 -6.81 -0.09
CA GLY A 25 -7.76 -7.44 1.15
C GLY A 25 -8.77 -6.56 1.90
N SER A 26 -8.53 -5.25 1.96
CA SER A 26 -9.50 -4.30 2.53
C SER A 26 -10.78 -4.24 1.70
N ALA A 27 -10.67 -4.23 0.37
CA ALA A 27 -11.83 -4.25 -0.52
C ALA A 27 -12.69 -5.51 -0.31
N GLN A 28 -12.06 -6.69 -0.20
CA GLN A 28 -12.76 -7.95 0.10
C GLN A 28 -13.46 -7.92 1.46
N LEU A 29 -12.79 -7.40 2.50
CA LEU A 29 -13.39 -7.28 3.83
C LEU A 29 -14.64 -6.40 3.83
N LEU A 30 -14.62 -5.34 3.01
CA LEU A 30 -15.74 -4.42 2.82
C LEU A 30 -16.80 -4.93 1.81
N ARG A 31 -16.57 -6.07 1.16
CA ARG A 31 -17.38 -6.60 0.05
C ARG A 31 -17.49 -5.63 -1.15
N SER A 32 -16.42 -4.88 -1.38
CA SER A 32 -16.29 -3.90 -2.46
C SER A 32 -15.23 -4.31 -3.49
N GLU A 33 -14.82 -5.57 -3.51
CA GLU A 33 -13.78 -6.09 -4.41
C GLU A 33 -14.14 -6.00 -5.89
N SER A 34 -15.43 -5.87 -6.24
CA SER A 34 -15.88 -5.60 -7.60
C SER A 34 -15.74 -4.12 -8.01
N GLU A 35 -15.47 -3.23 -7.07
CA GLU A 35 -15.45 -1.78 -7.27
C GLU A 35 -14.07 -1.15 -7.04
N ILE A 36 -13.32 -1.62 -6.03
CA ILE A 36 -12.05 -1.02 -5.60
C ILE A 36 -10.99 -2.08 -5.22
N GLY A 37 -9.78 -1.61 -4.91
CA GLY A 37 -8.71 -2.40 -4.31
C GLY A 37 -7.75 -3.09 -5.28
N THR A 38 -8.05 -3.11 -6.59
CA THR A 38 -7.11 -3.53 -7.65
C THR A 38 -7.26 -2.64 -8.89
N LEU A 39 -6.23 -2.62 -9.73
CA LEU A 39 -6.25 -1.91 -11.01
C LEU A 39 -6.71 -2.85 -12.14
N GLU A 40 -8.01 -2.94 -12.32
CA GLU A 40 -8.68 -3.78 -13.32
C GLU A 40 -9.76 -2.99 -14.06
N GLN A 41 -10.08 -3.41 -15.29
CA GLN A 41 -11.14 -2.77 -16.06
C GLN A 41 -12.49 -2.86 -15.34
N GLY A 42 -13.19 -1.71 -15.25
CA GLY A 42 -14.52 -1.62 -14.64
C GLY A 42 -14.51 -1.19 -13.16
N LYS A 43 -13.34 -1.16 -12.51
CA LYS A 43 -13.16 -0.65 -11.14
C LYS A 43 -12.90 0.86 -11.13
N LEU A 44 -13.08 1.49 -9.96
CA LEU A 44 -12.67 2.88 -9.77
C LEU A 44 -11.15 3.01 -9.95
N ALA A 45 -10.74 4.06 -10.65
CA ALA A 45 -9.34 4.41 -10.84
C ALA A 45 -8.79 5.14 -9.61
N ASP A 46 -8.79 4.45 -8.47
CA ASP A 46 -8.25 4.89 -7.19
C ASP A 46 -6.84 4.34 -7.01
N PHE A 47 -5.82 5.20 -7.12
CA PHE A 47 -4.42 4.79 -6.97
C PHE A 47 -3.51 5.95 -6.62
N ILE A 48 -2.30 5.59 -6.22
CA ILE A 48 -1.21 6.53 -5.98
C ILE A 48 -0.06 6.23 -6.93
N ILE A 49 0.71 7.26 -7.26
CA ILE A 49 2.02 7.12 -7.89
C ILE A 49 3.08 7.35 -6.83
N LEU A 50 4.01 6.40 -6.71
CA LEU A 50 5.14 6.48 -5.79
C LEU A 50 6.39 6.95 -6.53
N GLY A 51 7.20 7.80 -5.89
CA GLY A 51 8.45 8.29 -6.47
C GLY A 51 9.54 7.23 -6.64
N LYS A 52 9.41 6.08 -5.97
CA LYS A 52 10.27 4.90 -6.13
C LYS A 52 9.44 3.63 -5.94
N ASP A 53 9.91 2.53 -6.54
CA ASP A 53 9.31 1.22 -6.33
C ASP A 53 9.58 0.72 -4.89
N PRO A 54 8.54 0.51 -4.06
CA PRO A 54 8.70 0.06 -2.68
C PRO A 54 9.33 -1.33 -2.57
N LEU A 55 9.27 -2.17 -3.61
CA LEU A 55 9.89 -3.50 -3.63
C LEU A 55 11.40 -3.45 -3.93
N SER A 56 11.92 -2.28 -4.30
CA SER A 56 13.31 -2.08 -4.71
C SER A 56 14.18 -1.32 -3.70
N VAL A 57 13.59 -0.81 -2.61
CA VAL A 57 14.26 -0.01 -1.58
C VAL A 57 14.49 -0.79 -0.29
N ALA A 58 15.42 -0.34 0.56
CA ALA A 58 15.62 -0.97 1.87
C ALA A 58 14.40 -0.73 2.79
N GLU A 59 14.12 -1.67 3.70
CA GLU A 59 13.00 -1.59 4.65
C GLU A 59 12.97 -0.27 5.43
N LYS A 60 14.15 0.25 5.81
CA LYS A 60 14.28 1.51 6.55
C LYS A 60 13.93 2.76 5.72
N GLU A 61 13.98 2.66 4.40
CA GLU A 61 13.67 3.74 3.46
C GLU A 61 12.18 3.79 3.10
N LEU A 62 11.40 2.73 3.38
CA LEU A 62 9.96 2.67 3.06
C LEU A 62 9.18 3.87 3.63
N ARG A 63 9.53 4.30 4.84
CA ARG A 63 8.92 5.47 5.52
C ARG A 63 9.24 6.82 4.87
N GLU A 64 10.25 6.87 4.01
CA GLU A 64 10.69 8.08 3.31
C GLU A 64 10.10 8.16 1.90
N LEU A 65 9.44 7.09 1.43
CA LEU A 65 8.77 7.07 0.14
C LEU A 65 7.75 8.19 0.06
N ARG A 66 7.82 8.94 -1.03
CA ARG A 66 6.90 10.02 -1.33
C ARG A 66 5.86 9.55 -2.34
N ILE A 67 4.61 9.85 -2.03
CA ILE A 67 3.53 9.86 -2.99
C ILE A 67 3.74 11.09 -3.86
N THR A 68 3.91 10.89 -5.16
CA THR A 68 4.05 11.99 -6.12
C THR A 68 2.70 12.42 -6.66
N GLU A 69 1.75 11.51 -6.80
CA GLU A 69 0.40 11.83 -7.27
C GLU A 69 -0.64 10.92 -6.59
N THR A 70 -1.86 11.43 -6.38
CA THR A 70 -3.01 10.65 -5.93
C THR A 70 -4.18 10.84 -6.88
N TYR A 71 -4.80 9.74 -7.28
CA TYR A 71 -5.99 9.69 -8.13
C TYR A 71 -7.14 9.06 -7.35
N VAL A 72 -8.32 9.68 -7.45
CA VAL A 72 -9.59 9.18 -6.89
C VAL A 72 -10.65 9.27 -7.97
N GLY A 73 -11.30 8.16 -8.30
CA GLY A 73 -12.29 8.04 -9.37
C GLY A 73 -11.72 8.39 -10.75
N GLY A 74 -10.40 8.29 -10.95
CA GLY A 74 -9.72 8.72 -12.17
C GLY A 74 -9.32 10.19 -12.22
N GLU A 75 -9.71 10.99 -11.22
CA GLU A 75 -9.34 12.40 -11.13
C GLU A 75 -8.09 12.58 -10.25
N ARG A 76 -7.13 13.39 -10.72
CA ARG A 76 -5.93 13.71 -9.94
C ARG A 76 -6.29 14.71 -8.83
N VAL A 77 -6.27 14.25 -7.58
CA VAL A 77 -6.64 15.06 -6.40
C VAL A 77 -5.44 15.61 -5.63
N TYR A 78 -4.25 15.02 -5.84
CA TYR A 78 -3.00 15.49 -5.23
C TYR A 78 -1.88 15.50 -6.29
N PRO A 79 -1.21 16.65 -6.51
CA PRO A 79 -0.12 16.78 -7.45
C PRO A 79 1.28 16.63 -6.88
#